data_AF-A0A2E4WBD8-F1
#
_entry.id   AF-A0A2E4WBD8-F1
#
_cell.length_a   1.000
_cell.length_b   1.000
_cell.length_c   1.000
_cell.angle_alpha   90.00
_cell.angle_beta   90.00
_cell.angle_gamma   90.00
#
_symmetry.space_group_name_H-M   'P 1'
#
loop_
_entity.id
_entity.type
_entity.pdbx_description
1 polymer ?
#
loop_
_entity_poly.entity_id
_entity_poly.type
_entity_poly.pdbx_seq_one_letter_code
_entity_poly.pdbx_strand_id
1 'polypeptide(L)'
;MTIRSKFVWSVTVAGMALVVLLPARDVSAQWTAEKPGSDNITVLSHLPLGPRLSVSDIDIEQELDRPYAYVGRMVYGFEGDKGIDIIDLHDPTNPERVYSWRIENQDLHLGTGGMDVKHFKWNERYYVVQSLQFRQGGPDRDLGGVVLDVTGLPDPASVREVARIRSPDTPGGFHNIFIYKHSNGRVLLMTTVSGPFAHVYDLGYIVDGFMDDALVAKIPVPDSTARRGYHDFYAGYHPDSGEDRFYGGGTGGYYVYNITDLEEPELLVTLTGISGVRSGHTFTPTSDGRYVVAETEYQYAPIRIFDLEPAFEGEIKNIRSPISAWTADWRHLVHNHEVRWPYVFVSGYLDGLQVFSLMDVENPVTVGYYDTYTGPPNKVRYSQFNGAFGVDVRNADGLIVVSDMTTGFWAFEMEGFSGWNGADWGMPDISSAQKWDETLGEMPAESSGARR
;
A
#
# COMPACT_ATOMS: atom_id res chain seq x y z
N MET A 1 -92.42 0.37 -10.28
CA MET A 1 -91.86 1.62 -10.82
C MET A 1 -91.21 2.36 -9.65
N THR A 2 -89.95 2.10 -9.26
CA THR A 2 -88.67 2.55 -9.87
C THR A 2 -88.66 4.09 -10.03
N ILE A 3 -87.74 4.93 -9.51
CA ILE A 3 -86.28 4.86 -9.26
C ILE A 3 -85.82 5.88 -8.18
N ARG A 4 -84.99 5.38 -7.24
CA ARG A 4 -83.73 5.86 -6.63
C ARG A 4 -83.55 7.32 -6.13
N SER A 5 -83.22 7.43 -4.84
CA SER A 5 -82.33 8.46 -4.28
C SER A 5 -80.88 7.96 -4.18
N LYS A 6 -79.90 8.85 -4.38
CA LYS A 6 -78.46 8.60 -4.24
C LYS A 6 -78.02 9.01 -2.84
N PHE A 7 -77.37 8.10 -2.12
CA PHE A 7 -76.54 8.42 -0.95
C PHE A 7 -75.11 7.95 -1.26
N VAL A 8 -74.15 8.86 -1.08
CA VAL A 8 -72.72 8.64 -1.30
C VAL A 8 -72.13 8.04 -0.02
N TRP A 9 -71.47 6.89 -0.12
CA TRP A 9 -70.63 6.35 0.93
C TRP A 9 -69.17 6.65 0.61
N SER A 10 -68.51 7.39 1.50
CA SER A 10 -67.06 7.52 1.52
C SER A 10 -66.49 6.27 2.18
N VAL A 11 -65.76 5.44 1.41
CA VAL A 11 -64.97 4.34 1.96
C VAL A 11 -63.56 4.85 2.18
N THR A 12 -63.18 5.04 3.43
CA THR A 12 -61.80 5.28 3.85
C THR A 12 -61.02 3.98 3.67
N VAL A 13 -60.20 3.90 2.62
CA VAL A 13 -59.20 2.84 2.48
C VAL A 13 -58.03 3.18 3.39
N ALA A 14 -57.98 2.56 4.56
CA ALA A 14 -56.79 2.56 5.40
C ALA A 14 -55.71 1.74 4.69
N GLY A 15 -54.79 2.41 4.00
CA GLY A 15 -53.58 1.79 3.47
C GLY A 15 -52.69 1.33 4.63
N MET A 16 -52.65 0.03 4.89
CA MET A 16 -51.61 -0.57 5.72
C MET A 16 -50.28 -0.38 4.99
N ALA A 17 -49.50 0.62 5.42
CA ALA A 17 -48.08 0.68 5.09
C ALA A 17 -47.41 -0.51 5.79
N LEU A 18 -47.16 -1.57 5.03
CA LEU A 18 -46.31 -2.67 5.47
C LEU A 18 -44.88 -2.11 5.50
N VAL A 19 -44.50 -1.49 6.62
CA VAL A 19 -43.10 -1.23 6.92
C VAL A 19 -42.47 -2.60 7.11
N VAL A 20 -41.80 -3.08 6.06
CA VAL A 20 -40.82 -4.15 6.21
C VAL A 20 -39.71 -3.54 7.04
N LEU A 21 -39.81 -3.72 8.36
CA LEU A 21 -38.68 -3.61 9.27
C LEU A 21 -37.71 -4.69 8.83
N LEU A 22 -36.81 -4.34 7.91
CA LEU A 22 -35.56 -5.06 7.79
C LEU A 22 -34.97 -5.08 9.21
N PRO A 23 -34.59 -6.24 9.75
CA PRO A 23 -33.83 -6.24 10.99
C PRO A 23 -32.65 -5.31 10.75
N ALA A 24 -32.42 -4.37 11.67
CA ALA A 24 -31.12 -3.72 11.76
C ALA A 24 -30.11 -4.87 11.71
N ARG A 25 -29.30 -4.93 10.64
CA ARG A 25 -28.17 -5.85 10.63
C ARG A 25 -27.38 -5.46 11.85
N ASP A 26 -27.27 -6.39 12.79
CA ASP A 26 -26.51 -6.17 14.00
C ASP A 26 -25.16 -5.59 13.60
N VAL A 27 -24.86 -4.47 14.24
CA VAL A 27 -23.56 -3.83 14.31
C VAL A 27 -22.52 -4.94 14.39
N SER A 28 -21.50 -4.84 13.52
CA SER A 28 -20.28 -5.65 13.46
C SER A 28 -20.12 -6.62 14.64
N ALA A 29 -19.96 -7.92 14.34
CA ALA A 29 -19.49 -8.89 15.33
C ALA A 29 -18.37 -8.22 16.15
N GLN A 30 -18.65 -7.91 17.42
CA GLN A 30 -17.80 -7.03 18.20
C GLN A 30 -16.53 -7.80 18.53
N TRP A 31 -15.37 -7.28 18.10
CA TRP A 31 -14.07 -7.87 18.39
C TRP A 31 -13.95 -8.25 19.87
N THR A 32 -13.41 -9.43 20.13
CA THR A 32 -12.99 -9.86 21.46
C THR A 32 -11.66 -10.59 21.34
N ALA A 33 -10.91 -10.71 22.44
CA ALA A 33 -9.68 -11.51 22.45
C ALA A 33 -9.94 -12.99 22.05
N GLU A 34 -11.16 -13.51 22.24
CA GLU A 34 -11.55 -14.87 21.86
C GLU A 34 -12.05 -14.97 20.40
N LYS A 35 -12.38 -13.83 19.77
CA LYS A 35 -12.79 -13.70 18.37
C LYS A 35 -12.09 -12.48 17.76
N PRO A 36 -10.79 -12.59 17.44
CA PRO A 36 -9.97 -11.46 17.01
C PRO A 36 -10.28 -10.99 15.57
N GLY A 37 -11.03 -11.77 14.78
CA GLY A 37 -11.39 -11.43 13.41
C GLY A 37 -12.85 -11.63 13.07
N SER A 38 -13.26 -11.08 11.93
CA SER A 38 -14.56 -11.31 11.33
C SER A 38 -14.68 -12.73 10.78
N ASP A 39 -15.91 -13.24 10.67
CA ASP A 39 -16.18 -14.64 10.27
C ASP A 39 -15.71 -14.99 8.84
N ASN A 40 -15.49 -13.98 8.00
CA ASN A 40 -15.07 -14.11 6.61
C ASN A 40 -13.55 -13.99 6.41
N ILE A 41 -12.75 -13.86 7.47
CA ILE A 41 -11.28 -13.86 7.38
C ILE A 41 -10.74 -15.18 7.96
N THR A 42 -10.00 -15.92 7.13
CA THR A 42 -9.30 -17.14 7.53
C THR A 42 -7.83 -16.84 7.71
N VAL A 43 -7.28 -17.13 8.89
CA VAL A 43 -5.82 -17.13 9.11
C VAL A 43 -5.26 -18.40 8.49
N LEU A 44 -4.39 -18.25 7.49
CA LEU A 44 -3.66 -19.39 6.93
C LEU A 44 -2.46 -19.74 7.79
N SER A 45 -1.69 -18.72 8.20
CA SER A 45 -0.49 -18.92 8.98
C SER A 45 -0.03 -17.68 9.73
N HIS A 46 0.81 -17.92 10.74
CA HIS A 46 1.54 -16.92 11.50
C HIS A 46 2.97 -17.41 11.69
N LEU A 47 3.96 -16.62 11.27
CA LEU A 47 5.38 -16.90 11.46
C LEU A 47 6.00 -15.82 12.36
N PRO A 48 6.36 -16.14 13.61
CA PRO A 48 7.03 -15.19 14.49
C PRO A 48 8.38 -14.71 13.96
N LEU A 49 8.59 -13.39 13.90
CA LEU A 49 9.83 -12.82 13.38
C LEU A 49 10.49 -11.87 14.39
N GLY A 50 11.41 -12.43 15.18
CA GLY A 50 12.28 -11.69 16.10
C GLY A 50 11.55 -10.99 17.25
N PRO A 51 12.22 -10.06 17.95
CA PRO A 51 11.66 -9.39 19.12
C PRO A 51 10.57 -8.36 18.75
N ARG A 52 9.84 -7.89 19.76
CA ARG A 52 8.84 -6.82 19.60
C ARG A 52 9.46 -5.56 18.98
N LEU A 53 8.74 -4.93 18.05
CA LEU A 53 9.12 -3.73 17.31
C LEU A 53 10.34 -3.95 16.39
N SER A 54 10.39 -5.10 15.71
CA SER A 54 11.52 -5.48 14.84
C SER A 54 11.18 -5.87 13.40
N VAL A 55 9.91 -5.76 13.01
CA VAL A 55 9.44 -6.00 11.64
C VAL A 55 8.96 -4.67 11.07
N SER A 56 9.27 -4.41 9.81
CA SER A 56 8.81 -3.24 9.04
C SER A 56 7.95 -3.69 7.85
N ASP A 57 7.94 -2.98 6.71
CA ASP A 57 7.05 -3.30 5.58
C ASP A 57 7.32 -4.67 4.95
N ILE A 58 6.38 -5.06 4.09
CA ILE A 58 6.29 -6.35 3.41
C ILE A 58 5.99 -6.14 1.93
N ASP A 59 6.39 -7.11 1.12
CA ASP A 59 6.09 -7.18 -0.31
C ASP A 59 5.98 -8.66 -0.73
N ILE A 60 5.04 -8.99 -1.61
CA ILE A 60 4.80 -10.36 -2.09
C ILE A 60 4.89 -10.48 -3.62
N GLU A 61 5.62 -11.50 -4.09
CA GLU A 61 5.67 -11.84 -5.52
C GLU A 61 4.27 -12.24 -6.02
N GLN A 62 3.96 -11.83 -7.24
CA GLN A 62 2.63 -12.02 -7.82
C GLN A 62 2.51 -13.34 -8.59
N GLU A 63 3.63 -13.92 -8.99
CA GLU A 63 3.71 -15.17 -9.73
C GLU A 63 3.55 -16.41 -8.82
N LEU A 64 2.60 -17.28 -9.15
CA LEU A 64 2.26 -18.46 -8.34
C LEU A 64 3.30 -19.60 -8.44
N ASP A 65 4.13 -19.62 -9.47
CA ASP A 65 5.25 -20.56 -9.60
C ASP A 65 6.48 -20.11 -8.81
N ARG A 66 6.45 -18.89 -8.26
CA ARG A 66 7.52 -18.31 -7.45
C ARG A 66 6.98 -17.51 -6.25
N PRO A 67 6.18 -18.12 -5.36
CA PRO A 67 5.48 -17.38 -4.32
C PRO A 67 6.41 -17.07 -3.13
N TYR A 68 7.17 -15.98 -3.20
CA TYR A 68 7.96 -15.47 -2.07
C TYR A 68 7.38 -14.20 -1.47
N ALA A 69 7.52 -14.05 -0.16
CA ALA A 69 7.33 -12.77 0.53
C ALA A 69 8.65 -12.25 1.08
N TYR A 70 8.78 -10.94 1.06
CA TYR A 70 9.94 -10.19 1.50
C TYR A 70 9.54 -9.34 2.69
N VAL A 71 10.17 -9.53 3.84
CA VAL A 71 9.81 -8.85 5.08
C VAL A 71 10.99 -8.05 5.62
N GLY A 72 10.80 -6.73 5.71
CA GLY A 72 11.80 -5.83 6.27
C GLY A 72 12.04 -6.09 7.76
N ARG A 73 13.32 -6.03 8.15
CA ARG A 73 13.80 -6.24 9.52
C ARG A 73 14.41 -4.95 10.04
N MET A 74 13.89 -4.50 11.18
CA MET A 74 14.22 -3.20 11.77
C MET A 74 14.49 -3.27 13.27
N VAL A 75 14.96 -2.16 13.82
CA VAL A 75 15.04 -1.90 15.26
C VAL A 75 14.28 -0.61 15.55
N TYR A 76 12.95 -0.70 15.58
CA TYR A 76 12.14 0.36 16.14
C TYR A 76 12.12 0.27 17.66
N GLY A 77 12.22 -0.91 18.27
CA GLY A 77 12.32 -1.10 19.71
C GLY A 77 13.71 -0.79 20.30
N PHE A 78 14.29 -1.82 20.92
CA PHE A 78 15.65 -1.82 21.50
C PHE A 78 16.50 -2.98 21.00
N GLU A 79 15.86 -4.02 20.50
CA GLU A 79 16.46 -5.26 20.02
C GLU A 79 15.90 -5.56 18.64
N GLY A 80 16.64 -6.34 17.87
CA GLY A 80 16.23 -6.77 16.54
C GLY A 80 17.37 -6.72 15.55
N ASP A 81 17.03 -7.17 14.36
CA ASP A 81 17.92 -7.22 13.20
C ASP A 81 17.62 -6.07 12.25
N LYS A 82 18.58 -5.69 11.42
CA LYS A 82 18.49 -4.67 10.37
C LYS A 82 18.78 -5.32 9.02
N GLY A 83 17.76 -5.49 8.19
CA GLY A 83 17.89 -6.18 6.91
C GLY A 83 16.56 -6.69 6.39
N ILE A 84 16.54 -7.91 5.85
CA ILE A 84 15.38 -8.52 5.20
C ILE A 84 15.32 -10.02 5.49
N ASP A 85 14.12 -10.55 5.70
CA ASP A 85 13.81 -11.99 5.69
C ASP A 85 13.03 -12.35 4.42
N ILE A 86 13.40 -13.47 3.79
CA ILE A 86 12.69 -14.04 2.63
C ILE A 86 11.91 -15.26 3.11
N ILE A 87 10.62 -15.28 2.82
CA ILE A 87 9.67 -16.32 3.24
C ILE A 87 9.15 -17.05 2.00
N ASP A 88 9.23 -18.36 2.03
CA ASP A 88 8.63 -19.26 1.05
C ASP A 88 7.14 -19.45 1.34
N LEU A 89 6.30 -19.21 0.32
CA LEU A 89 4.84 -19.32 0.35
C LEU A 89 4.31 -20.35 -0.67
N HIS A 90 5.10 -21.33 -1.09
CA HIS A 90 4.59 -22.47 -1.89
C HIS A 90 3.49 -23.23 -1.12
N ASP A 91 3.56 -23.23 0.21
CA ASP A 91 2.45 -23.59 1.10
C ASP A 91 2.20 -22.42 2.07
N PRO A 92 1.23 -21.53 1.79
CA PRO A 92 0.96 -20.38 2.65
C PRO A 92 0.37 -20.78 4.02
N THR A 93 -0.02 -22.04 4.23
CA THR A 93 -0.43 -22.56 5.55
C THR A 93 0.75 -23.00 6.40
N ASN A 94 1.92 -23.19 5.79
CA ASN A 94 3.18 -23.52 6.46
C ASN A 94 4.34 -22.70 5.86
N PRO A 95 4.36 -21.37 6.07
CA PRO A 95 5.41 -20.51 5.53
C PRO A 95 6.75 -20.76 6.22
N GLU A 96 7.83 -20.73 5.45
CA GLU A 96 9.18 -20.93 5.98
C GLU A 96 10.12 -19.78 5.61
N ARG A 97 10.86 -19.28 6.59
CA ARG A 97 11.94 -18.32 6.31
C ARG A 97 13.13 -19.06 5.71
N VAL A 98 13.35 -18.89 4.42
CA VAL A 98 14.40 -19.56 3.64
C VAL A 98 15.72 -18.80 3.63
N TYR A 99 15.70 -17.48 3.80
CA TYR A 99 16.90 -16.66 3.79
C TYR A 99 16.77 -15.40 4.66
N SER A 100 17.91 -14.93 5.16
CA SER A 100 18.04 -13.70 5.94
C SER A 100 19.28 -12.94 5.50
N TRP A 101 19.09 -11.74 4.95
CA TRP A 101 20.20 -10.80 4.77
C TRP A 101 20.20 -9.78 5.91
N ARG A 102 21.39 -9.45 6.39
CA ARG A 102 21.61 -8.50 7.50
C ARG A 102 22.75 -7.58 7.11
N ILE A 103 22.59 -6.29 7.41
CA ILE A 103 23.70 -5.34 7.26
C ILE A 103 24.87 -5.79 8.16
N GLU A 104 26.10 -5.71 7.68
CA GLU A 104 27.27 -6.02 8.48
C GLU A 104 27.41 -5.05 9.68
N ASN A 105 28.01 -5.51 10.79
CA ASN A 105 28.26 -4.67 11.97
C ASN A 105 27.00 -3.91 12.47
N GLN A 106 25.87 -4.60 12.56
CA GLN A 106 24.56 -4.03 12.90
C GLN A 106 24.54 -3.16 14.17
N ASP A 107 25.40 -3.47 15.14
CA ASP A 107 25.51 -2.76 16.42
C ASP A 107 26.14 -1.37 16.29
N LEU A 108 26.91 -1.13 15.22
CA LEU A 108 27.49 0.19 14.94
C LEU A 108 26.49 1.13 14.26
N HIS A 109 25.48 0.57 13.60
CA HIS A 109 24.48 1.32 12.86
C HIS A 109 23.44 1.92 13.80
N LEU A 110 23.38 3.25 13.83
CA LEU A 110 22.33 4.00 14.54
C LEU A 110 21.12 4.18 13.63
N GLY A 111 19.92 4.27 14.20
CA GLY A 111 18.67 4.38 13.44
C GLY A 111 17.93 3.06 13.36
N THR A 112 16.97 3.00 12.44
CA THR A 112 15.96 1.93 12.42
C THR A 112 16.43 0.71 11.64
N GLY A 113 17.25 0.87 10.60
CA GLY A 113 17.66 -0.25 9.75
C GLY A 113 16.73 -0.45 8.56
N GLY A 114 16.31 -1.69 8.28
CA GLY A 114 15.35 -1.98 7.21
C GLY A 114 14.04 -1.24 7.44
N MET A 115 13.48 -0.60 6.43
CA MET A 115 12.21 0.10 6.55
C MET A 115 11.18 -0.49 5.58
N ASP A 116 11.50 -0.44 4.29
CA ASP A 116 10.61 -0.84 3.22
C ASP A 116 11.32 -1.76 2.23
N VAL A 117 10.55 -2.58 1.53
CA VAL A 117 11.03 -3.65 0.68
C VAL A 117 10.12 -3.80 -0.53
N LYS A 118 10.73 -3.93 -1.72
CA LYS A 118 10.01 -4.11 -2.98
C LYS A 118 10.79 -5.03 -3.92
N HIS A 119 10.12 -6.02 -4.50
CA HIS A 119 10.68 -6.85 -5.55
C HIS A 119 10.55 -6.20 -6.93
N PHE A 120 11.41 -6.61 -7.86
CA PHE A 120 11.28 -6.27 -9.27
C PHE A 120 11.92 -7.31 -10.18
N LYS A 121 11.52 -7.30 -11.44
CA LYS A 121 12.10 -8.13 -12.48
C LYS A 121 12.83 -7.27 -13.52
N TRP A 122 14.03 -7.70 -13.90
CA TRP A 122 14.82 -7.07 -14.95
C TRP A 122 15.56 -8.14 -15.75
N ASN A 123 15.41 -8.14 -17.08
CA ASN A 123 16.02 -9.13 -17.99
C ASN A 123 15.80 -10.59 -17.55
N GLU A 124 14.54 -10.96 -17.28
CA GLU A 124 14.12 -12.31 -16.84
C GLU A 124 14.68 -12.75 -15.47
N ARG A 125 15.27 -11.83 -14.70
CA ARG A 125 15.84 -12.09 -13.38
C ARG A 125 15.07 -11.36 -12.29
N TYR A 126 15.09 -11.92 -11.09
CA TYR A 126 14.34 -11.44 -9.93
C TYR A 126 15.28 -10.79 -8.93
N TYR A 127 14.88 -9.61 -8.47
CA TYR A 127 15.63 -8.80 -7.53
C TYR A 127 14.71 -8.27 -6.43
N VAL A 128 15.29 -7.94 -5.30
CA VAL A 128 14.60 -7.22 -4.21
C VAL A 128 15.46 -6.06 -3.74
N VAL A 129 14.81 -4.92 -3.51
CA VAL A 129 15.43 -3.74 -2.89
C VAL A 129 14.98 -3.69 -1.43
N GLN A 130 15.93 -3.77 -0.49
CA GLN A 130 15.68 -3.42 0.92
C GLN A 130 16.12 -1.98 1.15
N SER A 131 15.16 -1.10 1.45
CA SER A 131 15.44 0.27 1.88
C SER A 131 16.03 0.28 3.30
N LEU A 132 16.94 1.20 3.58
CA LEU A 132 17.63 1.30 4.86
C LEU A 132 17.60 2.74 5.37
N GLN A 133 17.41 2.91 6.67
CA GLN A 133 17.40 4.20 7.35
C GLN A 133 18.38 4.23 8.53
N PHE A 134 19.52 4.89 8.33
CA PHE A 134 20.56 5.08 9.34
C PHE A 134 20.75 6.54 9.73
N ARG A 135 21.16 6.76 10.98
CA ARG A 135 21.35 8.09 11.58
C ARG A 135 22.83 8.45 11.71
N GLN A 136 23.08 9.75 11.80
CA GLN A 136 24.43 10.26 12.09
C GLN A 136 24.96 9.69 13.42
N GLY A 137 26.25 9.35 13.43
CA GLY A 137 26.95 8.78 14.59
C GLY A 137 27.35 7.31 14.42
N GLY A 138 26.82 6.64 13.39
CA GLY A 138 27.27 5.33 12.91
C GLY A 138 27.77 5.37 11.45
N PRO A 139 28.19 4.22 10.89
CA PRO A 139 28.50 4.08 9.47
C PRO A 139 27.24 4.20 8.60
N ASP A 140 27.46 4.30 7.29
CA ASP A 140 26.42 4.14 6.26
C ASP A 140 25.20 5.07 6.40
N ARG A 141 25.38 6.26 6.99
CA ARG A 141 24.31 7.28 7.08
C ARG A 141 23.72 7.68 5.73
N ASP A 142 24.42 7.43 4.64
CA ASP A 142 24.05 7.75 3.26
C ASP A 142 23.60 6.53 2.46
N LEU A 143 23.64 5.32 3.03
CA LEU A 143 23.14 4.11 2.41
C LEU A 143 21.61 4.14 2.44
N GLY A 144 21.01 4.23 1.25
CA GLY A 144 19.55 4.29 1.09
C GLY A 144 18.92 2.93 0.83
N GLY A 145 19.60 2.05 0.09
CA GLY A 145 19.09 0.71 -0.17
C GLY A 145 20.13 -0.28 -0.65
N VAL A 146 19.80 -1.57 -0.53
CA VAL A 146 20.60 -2.69 -1.01
C VAL A 146 19.77 -3.51 -1.99
N VAL A 147 20.38 -3.90 -3.11
CA VAL A 147 19.74 -4.74 -4.13
C VAL A 147 20.29 -6.15 -4.01
N LEU A 148 19.40 -7.11 -3.83
CA LEU A 148 19.72 -8.53 -3.83
C LEU A 148 19.18 -9.18 -5.10
N ASP A 149 20.02 -9.95 -5.79
CA ASP A 149 19.59 -10.91 -6.80
C ASP A 149 19.09 -12.17 -6.07
N VAL A 150 17.82 -12.47 -6.31
CA VAL A 150 17.09 -13.59 -5.68
C VAL A 150 16.67 -14.63 -6.71
N THR A 151 17.07 -14.49 -7.97
CA THR A 151 16.65 -15.34 -9.10
C THR A 151 16.74 -16.83 -8.80
N GLY A 152 17.79 -17.28 -8.12
CA GLY A 152 18.04 -18.71 -7.86
C GLY A 152 17.28 -19.32 -6.69
N LEU A 153 16.37 -18.60 -6.02
CA LEU A 153 15.48 -19.21 -5.03
C LEU A 153 14.71 -20.40 -5.65
N PRO A 154 14.48 -21.49 -4.89
CA PRO A 154 14.59 -21.61 -3.43
C PRO A 154 16.01 -21.85 -2.88
N ASP A 155 17.07 -21.95 -3.70
CA ASP A 155 18.42 -22.15 -3.18
C ASP A 155 18.93 -20.87 -2.47
N PRO A 156 19.02 -20.83 -1.12
CA PRO A 156 19.47 -19.63 -0.40
C PRO A 156 20.93 -19.30 -0.70
N ALA A 157 21.74 -20.28 -1.12
CA ALA A 157 23.12 -20.05 -1.49
C ALA A 157 23.26 -19.28 -2.81
N SER A 158 22.18 -19.15 -3.59
CA SER A 158 22.15 -18.38 -4.84
C SER A 158 21.95 -16.87 -4.62
N VAL A 159 21.42 -16.46 -3.46
CA VAL A 159 21.13 -15.05 -3.18
C VAL A 159 22.43 -14.24 -3.10
N ARG A 160 22.49 -13.12 -3.81
CA ARG A 160 23.67 -12.25 -3.87
C ARG A 160 23.29 -10.79 -3.74
N GLU A 161 24.03 -10.07 -2.92
CA GLU A 161 24.03 -8.61 -2.97
C GLU A 161 24.73 -8.16 -4.26
N VAL A 162 24.02 -7.42 -5.10
CA VAL A 162 24.52 -6.96 -6.41
C VAL A 162 24.78 -5.45 -6.46
N ALA A 163 24.11 -4.66 -5.61
CA ALA A 163 24.34 -3.22 -5.55
C ALA A 163 23.98 -2.60 -4.19
N ARG A 164 24.58 -1.44 -3.92
CA ARG A 164 24.22 -0.53 -2.82
C ARG A 164 23.93 0.86 -3.39
N ILE A 165 22.74 1.38 -3.12
CA ILE A 165 22.29 2.70 -3.56
C ILE A 165 22.60 3.70 -2.45
N ARG A 166 23.43 4.71 -2.73
CA ARG A 166 23.84 5.74 -1.77
C ARG A 166 23.36 7.11 -2.21
N SER A 167 23.02 7.95 -1.23
CA SER A 167 22.63 9.35 -1.44
C SER A 167 23.40 10.28 -0.49
N PRO A 168 24.68 10.59 -0.79
CA PRO A 168 25.55 11.35 0.11
C PRO A 168 25.09 12.80 0.34
N ASP A 169 24.40 13.39 -0.65
CA ASP A 169 23.89 14.76 -0.59
C ASP A 169 22.58 14.89 0.20
N THR A 170 21.82 13.79 0.33
CA THR A 170 20.58 13.71 1.10
C THR A 170 20.61 12.53 2.07
N PRO A 171 21.56 12.50 3.02
CA PRO A 171 21.77 11.37 3.91
C PRO A 171 20.59 11.20 4.88
N GLY A 172 20.50 10.03 5.48
CA GLY A 172 19.40 9.61 6.35
C GLY A 172 18.77 8.31 5.88
N GLY A 173 19.09 7.84 4.67
CA GLY A 173 18.56 6.63 4.07
C GLY A 173 17.19 6.83 3.42
N PHE A 174 16.60 5.74 2.91
CA PHE A 174 15.28 5.72 2.29
C PHE A 174 14.28 5.13 3.30
N HIS A 175 13.33 5.94 3.73
CA HIS A 175 12.25 5.50 4.63
C HIS A 175 11.28 4.58 3.88
N ASN A 176 10.63 5.10 2.84
CA ASN A 176 9.81 4.32 1.92
C ASN A 176 10.33 4.37 0.49
N ILE A 177 9.97 3.34 -0.26
CA ILE A 177 10.30 3.13 -1.66
C ILE A 177 9.08 2.61 -2.45
N PHE A 178 9.05 2.89 -3.74
CA PHE A 178 8.08 2.28 -4.65
C PHE A 178 8.79 1.90 -5.94
N ILE A 179 8.48 0.73 -6.51
CA ILE A 179 9.04 0.32 -7.80
C ILE A 179 7.92 0.33 -8.84
N TYR A 180 8.19 1.00 -9.94
CA TYR A 180 7.25 1.17 -11.04
C TYR A 180 7.89 0.74 -12.36
N LYS A 181 7.19 -0.11 -13.12
CA LYS A 181 7.54 -0.34 -14.52
C LYS A 181 6.98 0.83 -15.32
N HIS A 182 7.84 1.67 -15.87
CA HIS A 182 7.44 2.85 -16.62
C HIS A 182 6.98 2.48 -18.04
N SER A 183 6.08 3.28 -18.65
CA SER A 183 5.57 3.04 -20.01
C SER A 183 6.67 2.96 -21.09
N ASN A 184 7.80 3.62 -20.85
CA ASN A 184 8.99 3.56 -21.71
C ASN A 184 9.85 2.28 -21.53
N GLY A 185 9.43 1.35 -20.69
CA GLY A 185 10.08 0.06 -20.43
C GLY A 185 11.14 0.07 -19.33
N ARG A 186 11.48 1.21 -18.74
CA ARG A 186 12.39 1.28 -17.58
C ARG A 186 11.72 0.74 -16.32
N VAL A 187 12.52 0.19 -15.41
CA VAL A 187 12.08 -0.16 -14.05
C VAL A 187 12.64 0.89 -13.10
N LEU A 188 11.76 1.69 -12.52
CA LEU A 188 12.12 2.88 -11.74
C LEU A 188 11.89 2.64 -10.24
N LEU A 189 12.90 2.94 -9.43
CA LEU A 189 12.82 3.00 -7.98
C LEU A 189 12.62 4.45 -7.53
N MET A 190 11.48 4.73 -6.93
CA MET A 190 11.19 6.01 -6.28
C MET A 190 11.54 5.91 -4.81
N THR A 191 12.27 6.88 -4.27
CA THR A 191 12.78 6.81 -2.90
C THR A 191 12.55 8.11 -2.13
N THR A 192 12.17 7.97 -0.88
CA THR A 192 12.24 9.09 0.08
C THR A 192 13.68 9.47 0.34
N VAL A 193 13.93 10.75 0.57
CA VAL A 193 15.25 11.27 0.94
C VAL A 193 15.11 12.43 1.92
N SER A 194 16.21 12.82 2.57
CA SER A 194 16.24 14.04 3.39
C SER A 194 16.25 15.30 2.54
N GLY A 195 15.16 15.58 1.82
CA GLY A 195 14.97 16.76 0.99
C GLY A 195 13.51 16.92 0.55
N PRO A 196 13.13 18.08 -0.03
CA PRO A 196 11.76 18.37 -0.46
C PRO A 196 11.42 17.74 -1.82
N PHE A 197 11.83 16.49 -2.06
CA PHE A 197 11.62 15.77 -3.31
C PHE A 197 11.75 14.25 -3.10
N ALA A 198 11.29 13.47 -4.06
CA ALA A 198 11.66 12.07 -4.23
C ALA A 198 12.84 11.96 -5.21
N HIS A 199 13.73 11.00 -5.00
CA HIS A 199 14.67 10.57 -6.06
C HIS A 199 14.02 9.44 -6.87
N VAL A 200 14.35 9.39 -8.16
CA VAL A 200 13.94 8.31 -9.06
C VAL A 200 15.20 7.69 -9.67
N TYR A 201 15.45 6.42 -9.36
CA TYR A 201 16.58 5.66 -9.89
C TYR A 201 16.12 4.66 -10.95
N ASP A 202 16.92 4.46 -11.99
CA ASP A 202 16.75 3.37 -12.95
C ASP A 202 17.41 2.09 -12.40
N LEU A 203 16.59 1.09 -12.08
CA LEU A 203 17.06 -0.16 -11.49
C LEU A 203 17.80 -1.05 -12.49
N GLY A 204 17.50 -0.92 -13.79
CA GLY A 204 18.27 -1.60 -14.83
C GLY A 204 19.71 -1.09 -14.84
N TYR A 205 19.90 0.23 -14.76
CA TYR A 205 21.22 0.84 -14.67
C TYR A 205 21.97 0.41 -13.40
N ILE A 206 21.28 0.33 -12.25
CA ILE A 206 21.88 -0.14 -11.00
C ILE A 206 22.38 -1.58 -11.14
N VAL A 207 21.55 -2.49 -11.65
CA VAL A 207 21.89 -3.91 -11.81
C VAL A 207 23.02 -4.10 -12.82
N ASP A 208 23.02 -3.33 -13.91
CA ASP A 208 24.03 -3.42 -14.97
C ASP A 208 25.33 -2.66 -14.62
N GLY A 209 25.39 -2.00 -13.45
CA GLY A 209 26.59 -1.34 -12.91
C GLY A 209 26.81 0.12 -13.34
N PHE A 210 25.82 0.74 -14.00
CA PHE A 210 25.84 2.16 -14.41
C PHE A 210 25.39 3.10 -13.26
N MET A 211 26.05 2.99 -12.11
CA MET A 211 25.63 3.68 -10.87
C MET A 211 25.64 5.21 -10.96
N ASP A 212 26.60 5.78 -11.69
CA ASP A 212 26.74 7.25 -11.82
C ASP A 212 25.59 7.88 -12.62
N ASP A 213 24.96 7.10 -13.50
CA ASP A 213 23.85 7.52 -14.37
C ASP A 213 22.49 7.03 -13.85
N ALA A 214 22.48 6.30 -12.73
CA ALA A 214 21.27 5.64 -12.23
C ALA A 214 20.23 6.60 -11.66
N LEU A 215 20.61 7.78 -11.15
CA LEU A 215 19.65 8.79 -10.67
C LEU A 215 19.12 9.58 -11.87
N VAL A 216 17.93 9.22 -12.35
CA VAL A 216 17.39 9.73 -13.62
C VAL A 216 16.40 10.88 -13.46
N ALA A 217 15.77 11.03 -12.29
CA ALA A 217 14.85 12.15 -12.05
C ALA A 217 14.73 12.52 -10.57
N LYS A 218 14.13 13.70 -10.35
CA LYS A 218 13.65 14.15 -9.04
C LYS A 218 12.24 14.68 -9.17
N ILE A 219 11.33 14.21 -8.32
CA ILE A 219 9.95 14.70 -8.28
C ILE A 219 9.83 15.66 -7.09
N PRO A 220 9.55 16.95 -7.31
CA PRO A 220 9.58 17.94 -6.23
C PRO A 220 8.29 17.97 -5.42
N VAL A 221 8.39 18.26 -4.11
CA VAL A 221 7.25 18.76 -3.36
C VAL A 221 7.08 20.26 -3.71
N PRO A 222 5.93 20.68 -4.27
CA PRO A 222 5.70 22.08 -4.66
C PRO A 222 5.96 23.07 -3.52
N ASP A 223 6.60 24.20 -3.84
CA ASP A 223 6.81 25.35 -2.94
C ASP A 223 7.41 25.02 -1.57
N SER A 224 8.16 23.91 -1.46
CA SER A 224 8.72 23.44 -0.20
C SER A 224 10.24 23.62 -0.15
N THR A 225 10.71 24.29 0.90
CA THR A 225 12.12 24.26 1.34
C THR A 225 12.31 23.38 2.56
N ALA A 226 11.33 22.51 2.86
CA ALA A 226 11.34 21.70 4.07
C ALA A 226 12.46 20.65 4.02
N ARG A 227 12.94 20.26 5.21
CA ARG A 227 13.96 19.20 5.36
C ARG A 227 13.41 17.80 5.10
N ARG A 228 12.08 17.64 5.06
CA ARG A 228 11.38 16.41 4.67
C ARG A 228 10.48 16.75 3.48
N GLY A 229 10.41 15.84 2.52
CA GLY A 229 9.54 15.97 1.35
C GLY A 229 8.34 15.06 1.52
N TYR A 230 8.36 13.98 0.75
CA TYR A 230 7.37 12.91 0.76
C TYR A 230 7.60 11.89 1.88
N HIS A 231 6.53 11.17 2.22
CA HIS A 231 6.56 10.01 3.09
C HIS A 231 6.37 8.73 2.27
N ASP A 232 5.27 8.62 1.52
CA ASP A 232 4.95 7.45 0.69
C ASP A 232 4.65 7.87 -0.74
N PHE A 233 4.71 6.89 -1.63
CA PHE A 233 4.41 7.07 -3.04
C PHE A 233 3.67 5.87 -3.61
N TYR A 234 2.88 6.16 -4.64
CA TYR A 234 2.42 5.20 -5.62
C TYR A 234 2.76 5.76 -7.02
N ALA A 235 3.06 4.89 -7.97
CA ALA A 235 3.09 5.26 -9.37
C ALA A 235 2.37 4.21 -10.22
N GLY A 236 1.66 4.68 -11.23
CA GLY A 236 0.87 3.81 -12.11
C GLY A 236 0.56 4.48 -13.43
N TYR A 237 0.33 3.65 -14.44
CA TYR A 237 -0.11 4.10 -15.76
C TYR A 237 -1.58 4.52 -15.71
N HIS A 238 -1.91 5.65 -16.31
CA HIS A 238 -3.27 6.13 -16.44
C HIS A 238 -3.76 5.92 -17.87
N PRO A 239 -4.63 4.91 -18.12
CA PRO A 239 -4.90 4.43 -19.47
C PRO A 239 -5.62 5.44 -20.36
N ASP A 240 -6.49 6.28 -19.81
CA ASP A 240 -7.30 7.23 -20.59
C ASP A 240 -6.47 8.39 -21.15
N SER A 241 -5.47 8.85 -20.41
CA SER A 241 -4.55 9.92 -20.86
C SER A 241 -3.26 9.39 -21.47
N GLY A 242 -2.93 8.11 -21.26
CA GLY A 242 -1.67 7.51 -21.65
C GLY A 242 -0.47 8.05 -20.87
N GLU A 243 -0.69 8.50 -19.64
CA GLU A 243 0.34 9.12 -18.80
C GLU A 243 0.84 8.14 -17.73
N ASP A 244 2.14 8.17 -17.44
CA ASP A 244 2.68 7.66 -16.19
C ASP A 244 2.40 8.69 -15.08
N ARG A 245 1.70 8.29 -14.02
CA ARG A 245 1.33 9.19 -12.93
C ARG A 245 1.98 8.80 -11.61
N PHE A 246 2.53 9.80 -10.93
CA PHE A 246 3.05 9.71 -9.58
C PHE A 246 2.07 10.31 -8.58
N TYR A 247 1.86 9.63 -7.48
CA TYR A 247 0.99 10.00 -6.37
C TYR A 247 1.83 10.03 -5.11
N GLY A 248 2.11 11.22 -4.57
CA GLY A 248 2.97 11.39 -3.41
C GLY A 248 2.27 12.07 -2.25
N GLY A 249 2.24 11.41 -1.09
CA GLY A 249 1.83 12.02 0.16
C GLY A 249 3.05 12.53 0.94
N GLY A 250 2.96 13.73 1.47
CA GLY A 250 4.11 14.37 2.12
C GLY A 250 3.83 15.74 2.68
N THR A 251 4.89 16.52 2.83
CA THR A 251 4.82 17.87 3.39
C THR A 251 3.73 18.71 2.71
N GLY A 252 2.77 19.20 3.48
CA GLY A 252 1.67 20.06 3.01
C GLY A 252 0.40 19.32 2.58
N GLY A 253 0.48 18.04 2.23
CA GLY A 253 -0.66 17.25 1.74
C GLY A 253 -0.25 16.20 0.72
N TYR A 254 -1.00 16.13 -0.39
CA TYR A 254 -0.80 15.13 -1.45
C TYR A 254 -0.69 15.79 -2.82
N TYR A 255 0.02 15.12 -3.73
CA TYR A 255 0.38 15.68 -5.03
C TYR A 255 0.30 14.60 -6.10
N VAL A 256 -0.26 14.95 -7.26
CA VAL A 256 -0.29 14.10 -8.45
C VAL A 256 0.56 14.75 -9.54
N TYR A 257 1.51 14.00 -10.08
CA TYR A 257 2.37 14.42 -11.18
C TYR A 257 2.21 13.51 -12.39
N ASN A 258 2.27 14.07 -13.59
CA ASN A 258 2.62 13.33 -14.80
C ASN A 258 4.14 13.20 -14.82
N ILE A 259 4.64 11.97 -14.91
CA ILE A 259 6.05 11.62 -14.94
C ILE A 259 6.44 10.87 -16.23
N THR A 260 5.59 10.90 -17.26
CA THR A 260 5.85 10.28 -18.57
C THR A 260 7.16 10.80 -19.16
N ASP A 261 7.38 12.12 -19.04
CA ASP A 261 8.69 12.73 -19.21
C ASP A 261 9.38 12.86 -17.85
N LEU A 262 10.43 12.07 -17.64
CA LEU A 262 11.18 12.03 -16.40
C LEU A 262 12.05 13.29 -16.20
N GLU A 263 12.39 14.00 -17.29
CA GLU A 263 13.20 15.24 -17.20
C GLU A 263 12.34 16.43 -16.74
N GLU A 264 11.05 16.42 -17.08
CA GLU A 264 10.10 17.49 -16.75
C GLU A 264 8.82 16.96 -16.09
N PRO A 265 8.86 16.48 -14.82
CA PRO A 265 7.65 16.10 -14.08
C PRO A 265 6.63 17.25 -14.00
N GLU A 266 5.43 17.04 -14.52
CA GLU A 266 4.36 18.05 -14.57
C GLU A 266 3.38 17.86 -13.41
N LEU A 267 3.19 18.89 -12.57
CA LEU A 267 2.22 18.86 -11.49
C LEU A 267 0.79 18.96 -12.02
N LEU A 268 0.00 17.91 -11.84
CA LEU A 268 -1.40 17.83 -12.28
C LEU A 268 -2.37 18.34 -11.22
N VAL A 269 -2.26 17.79 -9.99
CA VAL A 269 -3.23 18.04 -8.92
C VAL A 269 -2.52 18.26 -7.59
N THR A 270 -3.05 19.21 -6.80
CA THR A 270 -2.65 19.44 -5.42
C THR A 270 -3.80 19.16 -4.46
N LEU A 271 -3.49 18.56 -3.32
CA LEU A 271 -4.43 18.31 -2.24
C LEU A 271 -3.86 18.89 -0.95
N THR A 272 -3.95 20.21 -0.78
CA THR A 272 -3.31 20.94 0.32
C THR A 272 -4.27 21.85 1.09
N GLY A 273 -3.91 22.15 2.34
CA GLY A 273 -4.75 22.95 3.23
C GLY A 273 -6.04 22.23 3.63
N ILE A 274 -6.01 20.90 3.66
CA ILE A 274 -7.08 20.05 4.16
C ILE A 274 -7.07 20.08 5.69
N SER A 275 -8.24 20.20 6.31
CA SER A 275 -8.35 20.21 7.77
C SER A 275 -7.80 18.91 8.38
N GLY A 276 -6.87 19.06 9.34
CA GLY A 276 -6.20 17.93 10.00
C GLY A 276 -5.06 17.30 9.21
N VAL A 277 -4.73 17.78 8.00
CA VAL A 277 -3.60 17.26 7.20
C VAL A 277 -2.49 18.29 7.14
N ARG A 278 -1.40 18.03 7.87
CA ARG A 278 -0.15 18.83 7.79
C ARG A 278 0.89 18.19 6.88
N SER A 279 0.95 16.87 6.89
CA SER A 279 1.80 16.06 6.01
C SER A 279 0.98 14.84 5.62
N GLY A 280 0.84 14.56 4.33
CA GLY A 280 0.31 13.29 3.85
C GLY A 280 1.25 12.14 4.19
N HIS A 281 0.68 10.93 4.24
CA HIS A 281 1.33 9.64 4.38
C HIS A 281 1.07 8.84 3.08
N THR A 282 0.38 7.69 3.15
CA THR A 282 0.03 6.85 2.01
C THR A 282 -1.02 7.51 1.12
N PHE A 283 -0.83 7.42 -0.20
CA PHE A 283 -1.68 8.07 -1.19
C PHE A 283 -1.80 7.21 -2.46
N THR A 284 -2.89 6.45 -2.55
CA THR A 284 -3.07 5.43 -3.58
C THR A 284 -4.33 5.72 -4.40
N PRO A 285 -4.24 5.77 -5.74
CA PRO A 285 -5.41 5.96 -6.59
C PRO A 285 -6.25 4.69 -6.72
N THR A 286 -7.51 4.86 -7.11
CA THR A 286 -8.28 3.80 -7.76
C THR A 286 -7.66 3.44 -9.11
N SER A 287 -7.96 2.26 -9.64
CA SER A 287 -7.34 1.76 -10.88
C SER A 287 -7.59 2.65 -12.11
N ASP A 288 -8.66 3.43 -12.11
CA ASP A 288 -8.99 4.44 -13.12
C ASP A 288 -8.41 5.84 -12.81
N GLY A 289 -7.76 6.03 -11.66
CA GLY A 289 -7.18 7.29 -11.25
C GLY A 289 -8.18 8.38 -10.85
N ARG A 290 -9.49 8.08 -10.79
CA ARG A 290 -10.53 9.06 -10.46
C ARG A 290 -10.54 9.41 -8.98
N TYR A 291 -10.54 8.40 -8.11
CA TYR A 291 -10.53 8.59 -6.67
C TYR A 291 -9.14 8.30 -6.11
N VAL A 292 -8.87 8.85 -4.94
CA VAL A 292 -7.65 8.57 -4.18
C VAL A 292 -7.97 8.29 -2.73
N VAL A 293 -7.31 7.28 -2.19
CA VAL A 293 -7.32 6.88 -0.79
C VAL A 293 -6.10 7.53 -0.12
N ALA A 294 -6.34 8.36 0.89
CA ALA A 294 -5.32 9.26 1.42
C ALA A 294 -5.23 9.21 2.95
N GLU A 295 -4.02 9.00 3.44
CA GLU A 295 -3.71 8.72 4.84
C GLU A 295 -2.76 9.75 5.44
N THR A 296 -2.80 9.95 6.76
CA THR A 296 -2.00 10.99 7.46
C THR A 296 -1.20 10.44 8.66
N GLU A 297 -1.39 9.18 9.03
CA GLU A 297 -0.67 8.48 10.12
C GLU A 297 -0.56 9.27 11.44
N TYR A 298 -1.70 9.66 12.00
CA TYR A 298 -1.74 10.14 13.37
C TYR A 298 -3.03 9.67 14.05
N GLN A 299 -2.98 9.53 15.38
CA GLN A 299 -4.15 9.13 16.16
C GLN A 299 -5.34 10.04 15.91
N TYR A 300 -6.52 9.46 15.75
CA TYR A 300 -7.78 10.14 15.39
C TYR A 300 -7.91 10.54 13.90
N ALA A 301 -6.89 10.34 13.07
CA ALA A 301 -6.99 10.60 11.64
C ALA A 301 -7.73 9.44 10.95
N PRO A 302 -8.83 9.71 10.22
CA PRO A 302 -9.39 8.71 9.34
C PRO A 302 -8.59 8.65 8.03
N ILE A 303 -8.72 7.53 7.31
CA ILE A 303 -8.45 7.47 5.88
C ILE A 303 -9.48 8.34 5.18
N ARG A 304 -9.05 9.18 4.24
CA ARG A 304 -9.90 10.12 3.52
C ARG A 304 -9.96 9.76 2.05
N ILE A 305 -11.14 9.84 1.47
CA ILE A 305 -11.35 9.59 0.03
C ILE A 305 -11.58 10.94 -0.65
N PHE A 306 -10.88 11.18 -1.75
CA PHE A 306 -11.05 12.39 -2.55
C PHE A 306 -11.43 12.02 -3.98
N ASP A 307 -12.30 12.83 -4.58
CA ASP A 307 -12.60 12.81 -6.01
C ASP A 307 -11.67 13.78 -6.73
N LEU A 308 -10.91 13.29 -7.70
CA LEU A 308 -10.00 14.09 -8.52
C LEU A 308 -10.65 14.64 -9.79
N GLU A 309 -11.86 14.19 -10.14
CA GLU A 309 -12.56 14.60 -11.37
C GLU A 309 -12.63 16.13 -11.54
N PRO A 310 -13.02 16.95 -10.53
CA PRO A 310 -13.07 18.40 -10.69
C PRO A 310 -11.71 19.03 -11.01
N ALA A 311 -10.61 18.38 -10.62
CA ALA A 311 -9.27 18.85 -10.96
C ALA A 311 -8.87 18.50 -12.39
N PHE A 312 -9.20 17.29 -12.83
CA PHE A 312 -8.92 16.83 -14.20
C PHE A 312 -9.84 17.47 -15.25
N GLU A 313 -11.05 17.89 -14.88
CA GLU A 313 -11.93 18.72 -15.72
C GLU A 313 -11.49 20.20 -15.76
N GLY A 314 -10.48 20.57 -14.96
CA GLY A 314 -9.91 21.92 -14.92
C GLY A 314 -10.74 22.94 -14.14
N GLU A 315 -11.75 22.49 -13.38
CA GLU A 315 -12.57 23.37 -12.54
C GLU A 315 -11.77 23.96 -11.37
N ILE A 316 -10.90 23.14 -10.77
CA ILE A 316 -10.03 23.52 -9.66
C ILE A 316 -8.62 22.94 -9.82
N LYS A 317 -7.60 23.57 -9.22
CA LYS A 317 -6.23 23.02 -9.19
C LYS A 317 -5.83 22.42 -7.84
N ASN A 318 -6.56 22.78 -6.79
CA ASN A 318 -6.29 22.34 -5.43
C ASN A 318 -7.56 21.86 -4.73
N ILE A 319 -7.61 20.58 -4.40
CA ILE A 319 -8.72 19.96 -3.65
C ILE A 319 -8.45 20.09 -2.15
N ARG A 320 -9.49 20.43 -1.38
CA ARG A 320 -9.37 20.69 0.08
C ARG A 320 -10.30 19.86 0.95
N SER A 321 -11.27 19.19 0.35
CA SER A 321 -12.33 18.49 1.06
C SER A 321 -12.41 17.05 0.55
N PRO A 322 -12.36 16.06 1.44
CA PRO A 322 -12.67 14.69 1.06
C PRO A 322 -14.17 14.55 0.79
N ILE A 323 -14.54 13.57 -0.03
CA ILE A 323 -15.93 13.18 -0.27
C ILE A 323 -16.45 12.26 0.83
N SER A 324 -15.55 11.47 1.44
CA SER A 324 -15.87 10.55 2.53
C SER A 324 -14.62 10.22 3.35
N ALA A 325 -14.82 9.47 4.43
CA ALA A 325 -13.75 9.04 5.30
C ALA A 325 -14.08 7.68 5.94
N TRP A 326 -13.04 6.93 6.28
CA TRP A 326 -13.15 5.64 6.94
C TRP A 326 -12.19 5.55 8.14
N THR A 327 -12.62 4.89 9.21
CA THR A 327 -11.79 4.51 10.35
C THR A 327 -12.38 3.27 11.00
N ALA A 328 -11.55 2.27 11.33
CA ALA A 328 -11.99 1.10 12.10
C ALA A 328 -12.30 1.48 13.55
N ASP A 329 -11.34 2.10 14.23
CA ASP A 329 -11.50 2.67 15.56
C ASP A 329 -10.87 4.06 15.61
N TRP A 330 -11.69 5.09 15.82
CA TRP A 330 -11.22 6.47 15.87
C TRP A 330 -10.19 6.71 16.97
N ARG A 331 -10.09 5.85 17.99
CA ARG A 331 -9.11 5.97 19.08
C ARG A 331 -7.71 5.53 18.68
N HIS A 332 -7.59 4.75 17.61
CA HIS A 332 -6.34 4.22 17.10
C HIS A 332 -5.83 5.04 15.91
N LEU A 333 -4.87 4.49 15.18
CA LEU A 333 -4.36 5.07 13.95
C LEU A 333 -4.02 3.96 12.96
N VAL A 334 -4.20 4.28 11.69
CA VAL A 334 -3.86 3.45 10.53
C VAL A 334 -2.45 3.80 10.04
N HIS A 335 -1.78 2.86 9.35
CA HIS A 335 -0.45 3.07 8.79
C HIS A 335 -0.39 3.11 7.26
N ASN A 336 -0.57 1.95 6.61
CA ASN A 336 -0.42 1.74 5.17
C ASN A 336 -1.65 0.99 4.63
N HIS A 337 -1.87 1.10 3.32
CA HIS A 337 -2.97 0.40 2.66
C HIS A 337 -2.68 0.03 1.21
N GLU A 338 -3.35 -1.04 0.76
CA GLU A 338 -3.36 -1.53 -0.61
C GLU A 338 -4.76 -1.43 -1.21
N VAL A 339 -4.85 -0.93 -2.44
CA VAL A 339 -6.12 -0.82 -3.18
C VAL A 339 -6.21 -1.94 -4.22
N ARG A 340 -7.27 -2.73 -4.13
CA ARG A 340 -7.72 -3.70 -5.13
C ARG A 340 -9.21 -3.51 -5.32
N TRP A 341 -9.55 -2.54 -6.17
CA TRP A 341 -10.91 -2.01 -6.29
C TRP A 341 -11.96 -3.12 -6.34
N PRO A 342 -13.00 -3.08 -5.50
CA PRO A 342 -13.41 -2.00 -4.60
C PRO A 342 -12.85 -2.12 -3.17
N TYR A 343 -11.97 -3.07 -2.91
CA TYR A 343 -11.45 -3.35 -1.58
C TYR A 343 -10.19 -2.53 -1.29
N VAL A 344 -10.11 -2.06 -0.05
CA VAL A 344 -8.91 -1.45 0.50
C VAL A 344 -8.48 -2.27 1.72
N PHE A 345 -7.26 -2.80 1.65
CA PHE A 345 -6.64 -3.61 2.70
C PHE A 345 -5.71 -2.71 3.49
N VAL A 346 -5.88 -2.64 4.80
CA VAL A 346 -5.22 -1.67 5.66
C VAL A 346 -4.45 -2.38 6.75
N SER A 347 -3.21 -1.95 6.94
CA SER A 347 -2.41 -2.26 8.12
C SER A 347 -2.68 -1.21 9.19
N GLY A 348 -3.40 -1.61 10.23
CA GLY A 348 -4.01 -0.73 11.21
C GLY A 348 -3.27 -0.64 12.55
N TYR A 349 -1.95 -0.88 12.62
CA TYR A 349 -1.22 -1.00 13.89
C TYR A 349 -1.99 -1.86 14.90
N LEU A 350 -2.60 -1.22 15.92
CA LEU A 350 -3.36 -1.86 17.00
C LEU A 350 -4.65 -2.53 16.53
N ASP A 351 -5.17 -2.16 15.36
CA ASP A 351 -6.36 -2.75 14.76
C ASP A 351 -6.04 -3.97 13.88
N GLY A 352 -4.77 -4.29 13.65
CA GLY A 352 -4.35 -5.40 12.79
C GLY A 352 -4.73 -5.20 11.32
N LEU A 353 -5.13 -6.28 10.65
CA LEU A 353 -5.68 -6.23 9.29
C LEU A 353 -7.09 -5.65 9.34
N GLN A 354 -7.36 -4.63 8.54
CA GLN A 354 -8.70 -4.14 8.27
C GLN A 354 -8.96 -4.15 6.76
N VAL A 355 -10.18 -4.49 6.37
CA VAL A 355 -10.62 -4.45 4.96
C VAL A 355 -11.89 -3.65 4.90
N PHE A 356 -11.90 -2.59 4.10
CA PHE A 356 -13.10 -1.81 3.83
C PHE A 356 -13.41 -1.76 2.34
N SER A 357 -14.69 -1.56 2.03
CA SER A 357 -15.22 -1.50 0.67
C SER A 357 -15.50 -0.06 0.28
N LEU A 358 -15.12 0.27 -0.95
CA LEU A 358 -15.43 1.51 -1.67
C LEU A 358 -16.50 1.31 -2.76
N MET A 359 -17.30 0.24 -2.67
CA MET A 359 -18.44 0.04 -3.59
C MET A 359 -19.41 1.23 -3.59
N ASP A 360 -19.58 1.87 -2.44
CA ASP A 360 -20.14 3.21 -2.32
C ASP A 360 -19.05 4.13 -1.77
N VAL A 361 -18.43 4.93 -2.65
CA VAL A 361 -17.32 5.81 -2.30
C VAL A 361 -17.72 6.91 -1.31
N GLU A 362 -19.00 7.27 -1.21
CA GLU A 362 -19.48 8.26 -0.25
C GLU A 362 -19.69 7.62 1.14
N ASN A 363 -19.89 6.31 1.19
CA ASN A 363 -20.17 5.56 2.42
C ASN A 363 -19.28 4.31 2.55
N PRO A 364 -17.96 4.47 2.77
CA PRO A 364 -17.06 3.33 2.97
C PRO A 364 -17.46 2.47 4.18
N VAL A 365 -17.38 1.14 4.04
CA VAL A 365 -17.78 0.20 5.10
C VAL A 365 -16.74 -0.89 5.34
N THR A 366 -16.46 -1.20 6.60
CA THR A 366 -15.63 -2.36 6.96
C THR A 366 -16.34 -3.66 6.56
N VAL A 367 -15.64 -4.51 5.83
CA VAL A 367 -16.15 -5.80 5.32
C VAL A 367 -15.34 -7.00 5.82
N GLY A 368 -14.16 -6.79 6.39
CA GLY A 368 -13.36 -7.84 7.01
C GLY A 368 -12.33 -7.25 7.97
N TYR A 369 -11.94 -8.00 8.99
CA TYR A 369 -10.85 -7.60 9.88
C TYR A 369 -10.24 -8.80 10.61
N TYR A 370 -8.99 -8.63 11.05
CA TYR A 370 -8.33 -9.54 12.00
C TYR A 370 -7.28 -8.78 12.82
N ASP A 371 -7.43 -8.80 14.13
CA ASP A 371 -6.47 -8.20 15.04
C ASP A 371 -5.22 -9.09 15.22
N THR A 372 -4.09 -8.64 14.65
CA THR A 372 -2.77 -9.30 14.77
C THR A 372 -2.03 -8.93 16.07
N TYR A 373 -2.58 -8.00 16.86
CA TYR A 373 -1.95 -7.41 18.03
C TYR A 373 -2.84 -7.45 19.29
N THR A 374 -2.73 -8.54 20.04
CA THR A 374 -3.45 -8.69 21.33
C THR A 374 -2.67 -8.15 22.56
N GLY A 375 -1.54 -7.46 22.33
CA GLY A 375 -0.65 -6.95 23.38
C GLY A 375 -1.09 -5.60 23.98
N PRO A 376 -0.57 -5.19 25.14
CA PRO A 376 -0.85 -3.86 25.70
C PRO A 376 -0.16 -2.76 24.87
N PRO A 377 -0.72 -1.55 24.76
CA PRO A 377 -0.11 -0.43 24.02
C PRO A 377 1.35 -0.14 24.41
N ASN A 378 2.08 0.54 23.53
CA ASN A 378 3.49 0.87 23.78
C ASN A 378 3.59 1.73 25.06
N LYS A 379 4.51 1.37 25.97
CA LYS A 379 4.77 2.14 27.20
C LYS A 379 6.02 3.02 27.12
N VAL A 380 6.85 2.82 26.10
CA VAL A 380 8.19 3.42 26.01
C VAL A 380 8.32 4.33 24.79
N ARG A 381 7.69 3.97 23.68
CA ARG A 381 7.54 4.80 22.48
C ARG A 381 6.08 5.26 22.34
N TYR A 382 5.77 5.90 21.21
CA TYR A 382 4.41 6.32 20.94
C TYR A 382 3.44 5.14 21.06
N SER A 383 2.37 5.32 21.85
CA SER A 383 1.55 4.21 22.34
C SER A 383 0.82 3.43 21.24
N GLN A 384 0.54 4.11 20.13
CA GLN A 384 -0.20 3.58 19.00
C GLN A 384 0.68 2.79 18.02
N PHE A 385 2.01 2.94 18.04
CA PHE A 385 2.90 2.22 17.14
C PHE A 385 3.22 0.82 17.71
N ASN A 386 2.29 -0.11 17.51
CA ASN A 386 2.45 -1.56 17.64
C ASN A 386 1.48 -2.27 16.70
N GLY A 387 1.80 -3.48 16.30
CA GLY A 387 0.89 -4.32 15.52
C GLY A 387 1.18 -4.26 14.03
N ALA A 388 0.15 -4.36 13.19
CA ALA A 388 0.29 -4.37 11.74
C ALA A 388 0.96 -3.09 11.20
N PHE A 389 2.12 -3.26 10.55
CA PHE A 389 2.91 -2.20 9.93
C PHE A 389 2.75 -2.21 8.41
N GLY A 390 2.94 -3.34 7.76
CA GLY A 390 2.76 -3.45 6.30
C GLY A 390 1.61 -4.40 5.95
N VAL A 391 1.03 -4.20 4.77
CA VAL A 391 0.06 -5.11 4.15
C VAL A 391 0.36 -5.20 2.66
N ASP A 392 0.26 -6.39 2.08
CA ASP A 392 0.32 -6.59 0.63
C ASP A 392 -0.67 -7.67 0.18
N VAL A 393 -1.08 -7.64 -1.09
CA VAL A 393 -2.11 -8.50 -1.67
C VAL A 393 -1.68 -9.04 -3.03
N ARG A 394 -1.72 -10.36 -3.18
CA ARG A 394 -1.48 -11.02 -4.46
C ARG A 394 -2.74 -11.07 -5.32
N ASN A 395 -2.64 -10.54 -6.53
CA ASN A 395 -3.76 -10.52 -7.50
C ASN A 395 -4.18 -11.92 -7.95
N ALA A 396 -3.22 -12.84 -8.11
CA ALA A 396 -3.47 -14.13 -8.74
C ALA A 396 -4.43 -15.06 -7.96
N ASP A 397 -4.40 -14.99 -6.63
CA ASP A 397 -5.17 -15.88 -5.76
C ASP A 397 -5.81 -15.18 -4.55
N GLY A 398 -5.57 -13.88 -4.37
CA GLY A 398 -6.16 -13.08 -3.29
C GLY A 398 -5.47 -13.28 -1.95
N LEU A 399 -4.28 -13.87 -1.92
CA LEU A 399 -3.50 -14.01 -0.69
C LEU A 399 -3.18 -12.64 -0.10
N ILE A 400 -3.57 -12.43 1.16
CA ILE A 400 -3.31 -11.19 1.91
C ILE A 400 -2.19 -11.49 2.90
N VAL A 401 -1.15 -10.67 2.91
CA VAL A 401 -0.05 -10.78 3.87
C VAL A 401 0.07 -9.51 4.71
N VAL A 402 0.40 -9.68 5.99
CA VAL A 402 0.63 -8.56 6.92
C VAL A 402 1.94 -8.78 7.65
N SER A 403 2.74 -7.71 7.73
CA SER A 403 3.88 -7.65 8.65
C SER A 403 3.48 -6.92 9.93
N ASP A 404 3.46 -7.64 11.04
CA ASP A 404 3.20 -7.08 12.37
C ASP A 404 4.52 -6.82 13.08
N MET A 405 4.78 -5.56 13.46
CA MET A 405 6.04 -5.16 14.10
C MET A 405 6.30 -5.88 15.43
N THR A 406 5.28 -6.46 16.06
CA THR A 406 5.38 -7.22 17.30
C THR A 406 5.39 -8.72 17.08
N THR A 407 4.47 -9.23 16.25
CA THR A 407 4.22 -10.67 16.17
C THR A 407 4.84 -11.34 14.95
N GLY A 408 5.22 -10.61 13.90
CA GLY A 408 5.88 -11.19 12.71
C GLY A 408 5.00 -11.21 11.47
N PHE A 409 5.16 -12.25 10.66
CA PHE A 409 4.44 -12.41 9.39
C PHE A 409 3.11 -13.12 9.59
N TRP A 410 2.07 -12.66 8.89
CA TRP A 410 0.75 -13.28 8.84
C TRP A 410 0.27 -13.44 7.40
N ALA A 411 -0.43 -14.54 7.13
CA ALA A 411 -1.11 -14.77 5.86
C ALA A 411 -2.60 -15.07 6.09
N PHE A 412 -3.44 -14.51 5.22
CA PHE A 412 -4.89 -14.62 5.30
C PHE A 412 -5.53 -14.89 3.94
N GLU A 413 -6.70 -15.51 4.01
CA GLU A 413 -7.70 -15.52 2.93
C GLU A 413 -8.95 -14.79 3.40
N MET A 414 -9.61 -14.09 2.47
CA MET A 414 -10.92 -13.49 2.70
C MET A 414 -11.98 -14.21 1.87
N GLU A 415 -13.05 -14.68 2.52
CA GLU A 415 -14.17 -15.31 1.83
C GLU A 415 -14.74 -14.35 0.77
N GLY A 416 -14.87 -14.83 -0.46
CA GLY A 416 -15.35 -14.03 -1.60
C GLY A 416 -14.29 -13.19 -2.30
N PHE A 417 -13.02 -13.29 -1.90
CA PHE A 417 -11.88 -12.66 -2.57
C PHE A 417 -10.78 -13.70 -2.85
N SER A 418 -10.87 -14.35 -4.01
CA SER A 418 -9.96 -15.42 -4.45
C SER A 418 -8.98 -14.96 -5.53
N GLY A 419 -8.69 -13.67 -5.56
CA GLY A 419 -7.94 -13.00 -6.62
C GLY A 419 -8.55 -11.67 -7.00
N TRP A 420 -7.80 -10.89 -7.78
CA TRP A 420 -8.22 -9.60 -8.27
C TRP A 420 -7.73 -9.35 -9.69
N ASN A 421 -8.66 -8.91 -10.54
CA ASN A 421 -8.39 -8.32 -11.84
C ASN A 421 -9.30 -7.10 -12.00
N GLY A 422 -8.76 -5.95 -12.42
CA GLY A 422 -9.56 -4.74 -12.58
C GLY A 422 -10.73 -4.91 -13.56
N ALA A 423 -10.56 -5.72 -14.60
CA ALA A 423 -11.57 -5.93 -15.64
C ALA A 423 -12.85 -6.60 -15.10
N ASP A 424 -12.74 -7.42 -14.04
CA ASP A 424 -13.90 -8.04 -13.38
C ASP A 424 -14.82 -7.00 -12.71
N TRP A 425 -14.28 -5.81 -12.47
CA TRP A 425 -14.98 -4.68 -11.85
C TRP A 425 -15.26 -3.53 -12.82
N GLY A 426 -15.02 -3.73 -14.12
CA GLY A 426 -15.14 -2.66 -15.13
C GLY A 426 -14.11 -1.55 -14.95
N MET A 427 -12.98 -1.84 -14.31
CA MET A 427 -11.86 -0.94 -14.10
C MET A 427 -10.65 -1.37 -14.92
N PRO A 428 -9.66 -0.48 -15.16
CA PRO A 428 -8.37 -0.90 -15.66
C PRO A 428 -7.72 -1.95 -14.75
N ASP A 429 -7.06 -2.95 -15.33
CA ASP A 429 -6.35 -3.97 -14.57
C ASP A 429 -4.97 -3.48 -14.11
N ILE A 430 -5.02 -2.47 -13.23
CA ILE A 430 -3.89 -1.71 -12.69
C ILE A 430 -4.03 -1.62 -11.18
N SER A 431 -2.98 -2.03 -10.48
CA SER A 431 -2.83 -1.88 -9.04
C SER A 431 -1.35 -1.68 -8.68
N SER A 432 -0.99 -1.73 -7.40
CA SER A 432 0.42 -1.63 -6.97
C SER A 432 1.27 -2.81 -7.47
N ALA A 433 0.64 -3.97 -7.72
CA ALA A 433 1.27 -5.13 -8.31
C ALA A 433 1.69 -4.84 -9.76
N GLN A 434 3.00 -4.88 -10.02
CA GLN A 434 3.55 -4.60 -11.33
C GLN A 434 3.49 -5.83 -12.24
N LYS A 435 3.15 -5.61 -13.51
CA LYS A 435 3.10 -6.65 -14.54
C LYS A 435 4.40 -6.66 -15.34
N TRP A 436 5.42 -7.30 -14.77
CA TRP A 436 6.79 -7.19 -15.26
C TRP A 436 7.01 -7.67 -16.70
N ASP A 437 6.20 -8.61 -17.18
CA ASP A 437 6.33 -9.19 -18.52
C ASP A 437 5.37 -8.58 -19.55
N GLU A 438 4.51 -7.63 -19.13
CA GLU A 438 3.53 -6.98 -20.02
C GLU A 438 3.98 -5.57 -20.42
N THR A 439 3.77 -5.18 -21.67
CA THR A 439 3.95 -3.80 -22.12
C THR A 439 2.78 -2.95 -21.66
N LEU A 440 3.04 -1.90 -20.87
CA LEU A 440 2.03 -0.95 -20.48
C LEU A 440 1.52 -0.17 -21.70
N GLY A 441 0.22 0.09 -21.76
CA GLY A 441 -0.41 0.90 -22.82
C GLY A 441 -0.74 0.15 -24.11
N GLU A 442 -0.41 -1.13 -24.25
CA GLU A 442 -1.04 -1.97 -25.28
C GLU A 442 -2.39 -2.46 -24.76
N MET A 443 -3.49 -2.02 -25.39
CA MET A 443 -4.79 -2.64 -25.15
C MET A 443 -4.65 -4.15 -25.44
N PRO A 444 -5.17 -5.04 -24.58
CA PRO A 444 -5.15 -6.47 -24.86
C PRO A 444 -5.76 -6.67 -26.24
N ALA A 445 -5.02 -7.31 -27.15
CA ALA A 445 -5.61 -7.80 -28.39
C ALA A 445 -6.82 -8.63 -27.99
N GLU A 446 -8.02 -8.24 -28.46
CA GLU A 446 -9.26 -8.97 -28.20
C GLU A 446 -8.96 -10.47 -28.30
N SER A 447 -9.15 -11.18 -27.19
CA SER A 447 -9.09 -12.64 -27.23
C SER A 447 -10.15 -13.07 -28.23
N SER A 448 -9.72 -13.43 -29.43
CA SER A 448 -10.61 -13.90 -30.47
C SER A 448 -11.28 -15.15 -29.92
N GLY A 449 -12.54 -14.99 -29.50
CA GLY A 449 -13.30 -16.01 -28.84
C GLY A 449 -13.32 -17.30 -29.65
N ALA A 450 -12.67 -18.33 -29.11
CA ALA A 450 -12.99 -19.69 -29.49
C ALA A 450 -14.20 -20.12 -28.66
N ARG A 451 -15.40 -19.75 -29.14
CA ARG A 451 -16.61 -20.53 -28.82
C ARG A 451 -16.38 -21.96 -29.31
N ARG A 452 -16.33 -22.93 -28.39
CA ARG A 452 -16.92 -24.26 -28.57
C ARG A 452 -17.52 -24.75 -27.27
#